data_AF-A0A6P4BUG9-F1
#
_entry.id   AF-A0A6P4BUG9-F1
#
_cell.length_a   1.000
_cell.length_b   1.000
_cell.length_c   1.000
_cell.angle_alpha   90.00
_cell.angle_beta   90.00
_cell.angle_gamma   90.00
#
_symmetry.space_group_name_H-M   'P 1'
#
loop_
_entity.id
_entity.type
_entity.pdbx_description
1 polymer ?
#
loop_
_entity_poly.entity_id
_entity_poly.type
_entity_poly.pdbx_seq_one_letter_code
_entity_poly.pdbx_strand_id
1 'polypeptide(L)'
;MELEACCDVEVDINGEEIFMINKNILTTLCRKFSNLFGNLVGEKVRLKVIFKDFPGGSHGFELVARLCYCYSTSSSMSMELLSPTNVAILCSAADFLEIESMEAPSLKPHVEKFLQGIRFWTWCELIEALKQCQGLFCSKSYSYSAIVERMIVDQLIERVAFPRIIASPFACSSDRSSFQFSCDSSSINNSNCSSVDSSSWWFEDLVFLKIGLVDKVIRTMISHDFDHAIVSKFLFYYHKSNSLSDAAEAEKIETTKVVINLLSMLQVRSIPCKDLFDLNRVATSLKISRCCRNEIEKLIGALLDQATIDYLILPSPNGMNHAYDVDFVLRVMHTFFFGGSAELTSNNRLKRVVKMLHLFLLEVAPDPHLKPCEFEALIRVVPDAARESHDQLYIAMDIYLKE
;
A
#
# COMPACT_ATOMS: atom_id res chain seq x y z
N MET A 1 -41.61 -38.57 2.20
CA MET A 1 -42.27 -37.37 1.64
C MET A 1 -41.20 -36.68 0.84
N GLU A 2 -41.24 -36.87 -0.48
CA GLU A 2 -40.27 -36.34 -1.42
C GLU A 2 -40.29 -34.81 -1.36
N LEU A 3 -39.14 -34.18 -1.14
CA LEU A 3 -38.98 -32.75 -1.41
C LEU A 3 -39.10 -32.59 -2.93
N GLU A 4 -40.29 -32.30 -3.44
CA GLU A 4 -40.44 -31.71 -4.76
C GLU A 4 -39.62 -30.41 -4.77
N ALA A 5 -38.50 -30.45 -5.49
CA ALA A 5 -37.59 -29.34 -5.67
C ALA A 5 -38.26 -28.25 -6.54
N CYS A 6 -39.20 -27.50 -5.96
CA CYS A 6 -39.81 -26.37 -6.64
C CYS A 6 -38.81 -25.20 -6.59
N CYS A 7 -38.02 -25.07 -7.66
CA CYS A 7 -37.16 -23.93 -7.89
C CYS A 7 -38.04 -22.80 -8.45
N ASP A 8 -38.49 -21.91 -7.55
CA ASP A 8 -39.51 -20.91 -7.85
C ASP A 8 -38.92 -19.54 -8.28
N VAL A 9 -37.60 -19.37 -8.14
CA VAL A 9 -36.90 -18.10 -8.40
C VAL A 9 -35.72 -18.31 -9.34
N GLU A 10 -35.69 -17.51 -10.40
CA GLU A 10 -34.56 -17.32 -11.31
C GLU A 10 -33.71 -16.15 -10.80
N VAL A 11 -32.46 -16.39 -10.42
CA VAL A 11 -31.52 -15.34 -10.01
C VAL A 11 -30.42 -15.21 -11.04
N ASP A 12 -30.40 -14.09 -11.73
CA ASP A 12 -29.41 -13.72 -12.75
C ASP A 12 -28.32 -12.86 -12.11
N ILE A 13 -27.08 -13.35 -12.13
CA ILE A 13 -25.92 -12.69 -11.52
C ILE A 13 -25.05 -12.09 -12.62
N ASN A 14 -24.96 -10.76 -12.64
CA ASN A 14 -24.13 -9.98 -13.56
C ASN A 14 -24.38 -10.24 -15.06
N GLY A 15 -25.47 -10.95 -15.43
CA GLY A 15 -25.69 -11.41 -16.80
C GLY A 15 -24.79 -12.57 -17.24
N GLU A 16 -24.03 -13.18 -16.31
CA GLU A 16 -23.11 -14.28 -16.59
C GLU A 16 -23.78 -15.64 -16.37
N GLU A 17 -24.39 -15.83 -15.20
CA GLU A 17 -25.00 -17.10 -14.79
C GLU A 17 -26.38 -16.91 -14.16
N ILE A 18 -27.27 -17.89 -14.41
CA ILE A 18 -28.64 -17.92 -13.88
C ILE A 18 -28.79 -19.12 -12.94
N PHE A 19 -29.18 -18.86 -11.70
CA PHE A 19 -29.39 -19.85 -10.66
C PHE A 19 -30.89 -20.07 -10.42
N MET A 20 -31.28 -21.34 -10.28
CA MET A 20 -32.64 -21.76 -9.95
C MET A 20 -32.69 -22.11 -8.46
N ILE A 21 -33.42 -21.34 -7.66
CA ILE A 21 -33.41 -21.46 -6.20
C ILE A 21 -34.83 -21.53 -5.63
N ASN A 22 -34.95 -22.22 -4.49
CA ASN A 22 -36.17 -22.30 -3.71
C ASN A 22 -36.42 -20.97 -2.96
N LYS A 23 -37.57 -20.35 -3.23
CA LYS A 23 -37.99 -19.08 -2.62
C LYS A 23 -37.94 -19.12 -1.09
N ASN A 24 -38.45 -20.20 -0.50
CA ASN A 24 -38.66 -20.28 0.95
C ASN A 24 -37.34 -20.22 1.70
N ILE A 25 -36.33 -20.97 1.26
CA ILE A 25 -35.01 -21.06 1.93
C ILE A 25 -34.30 -19.70 1.97
N LEU A 26 -34.32 -18.94 0.87
CA LEU A 26 -33.70 -17.62 0.81
C LEU A 26 -34.48 -16.57 1.60
N THR A 27 -35.81 -16.60 1.59
CA THR A 27 -36.62 -15.61 2.33
C THR A 27 -36.48 -15.73 3.85
N THR A 28 -36.18 -16.92 4.39
CA THR A 28 -35.97 -17.09 5.83
C THR A 28 -34.63 -16.54 6.30
N LEU A 29 -33.60 -16.58 5.45
CA LEU A 29 -32.22 -16.29 5.84
C LEU A 29 -31.69 -14.95 5.31
N CYS A 30 -32.17 -14.50 4.15
CA CYS A 30 -31.67 -13.29 3.49
C CYS A 30 -32.70 -12.16 3.60
N ARG A 31 -32.36 -11.09 4.32
CA ARG A 31 -33.27 -9.94 4.51
C ARG A 31 -33.61 -9.26 3.19
N LYS A 32 -32.68 -9.19 2.23
CA LYS A 32 -32.97 -8.66 0.88
C LYS A 32 -34.04 -9.47 0.15
N PHE A 33 -33.95 -10.80 0.15
CA PHE A 33 -34.94 -11.65 -0.49
C PHE A 33 -36.28 -11.61 0.24
N SER A 34 -36.27 -11.55 1.58
CA SER A 34 -37.47 -11.33 2.38
C SER A 34 -38.18 -10.02 2.02
N ASN A 35 -37.44 -8.92 1.87
CA ASN A 35 -38.01 -7.63 1.45
C ASN A 35 -38.53 -7.65 0.01
N LEU A 36 -37.85 -8.35 -0.90
CA LEU A 36 -38.27 -8.45 -2.31
C LEU A 36 -39.51 -9.32 -2.50
N PHE A 37 -39.67 -10.37 -1.69
CA PHE A 37 -40.68 -11.40 -1.90
C PHE A 37 -41.75 -11.51 -0.81
N GLY A 38 -41.57 -10.86 0.34
CA GLY A 38 -42.48 -10.93 1.50
C GLY A 38 -43.89 -10.41 1.21
N ASN A 39 -44.04 -9.55 0.20
CA ASN A 39 -45.33 -9.01 -0.23
C ASN A 39 -46.02 -9.86 -1.32
N LEU A 40 -45.35 -10.89 -1.86
CA LEU A 40 -45.80 -11.70 -2.99
C LEU A 40 -46.31 -13.09 -2.53
N VAL A 41 -47.21 -13.10 -1.55
CA VAL A 41 -47.85 -14.33 -1.04
C VAL A 41 -49.02 -14.69 -1.96
N GLY A 42 -48.86 -15.73 -2.79
CA GLY A 42 -49.98 -16.40 -3.48
C GLY A 42 -49.93 -16.49 -5.00
N GLU A 43 -48.98 -15.84 -5.69
CA GLU A 43 -48.85 -15.94 -7.15
C GLU A 43 -47.82 -17.01 -7.57
N LYS A 44 -48.25 -18.01 -8.35
CA LYS A 44 -47.40 -19.00 -9.06
C LYS A 44 -46.66 -18.35 -10.25
N VAL A 45 -46.11 -17.17 -10.05
CA VAL A 45 -45.30 -16.48 -11.07
C VAL A 45 -43.85 -16.87 -10.82
N ARG A 46 -43.17 -17.36 -11.86
CA ARG A 46 -41.70 -17.52 -11.81
C ARG A 46 -41.08 -16.15 -11.60
N LEU A 47 -40.43 -15.95 -10.47
CA LEU A 47 -39.85 -14.66 -10.11
C LEU A 47 -38.42 -14.59 -10.65
N LYS A 48 -38.12 -13.59 -11.48
CA LYS A 48 -36.75 -13.33 -11.93
C LYS A 48 -36.16 -12.13 -11.18
N VAL A 49 -35.02 -12.33 -10.53
CA VAL A 49 -34.22 -11.29 -9.86
C VAL A 49 -32.91 -11.14 -10.61
N ILE A 50 -32.50 -9.89 -10.86
CA ILE A 50 -31.24 -9.58 -11.53
C ILE A 50 -30.38 -8.78 -10.57
N PHE A 51 -29.23 -9.34 -10.18
CA PHE A 51 -28.21 -8.60 -9.45
C PHE A 51 -27.14 -8.11 -10.43
N LYS A 52 -26.88 -6.81 -10.39
CA LYS A 52 -25.73 -6.19 -11.06
C LYS A 52 -24.65 -5.93 -10.01
N ASP A 53 -23.41 -6.22 -10.38
CA ASP A 53 -22.22 -6.06 -9.54
C ASP A 53 -22.28 -6.85 -8.22
N PHE A 54 -22.70 -8.12 -8.27
CA PHE A 54 -22.70 -8.99 -7.09
C PHE A 54 -21.25 -9.27 -6.63
N PRO A 55 -20.94 -9.13 -5.32
CA PRO A 55 -19.57 -9.33 -4.83
C PRO A 55 -19.12 -10.79 -5.00
N GLY A 56 -17.98 -10.97 -5.66
CA GLY A 56 -17.47 -12.29 -6.03
C GLY A 56 -18.18 -12.95 -7.23
N GLY A 57 -19.04 -12.20 -7.93
CA GLY A 57 -19.73 -12.66 -9.12
C GLY A 57 -20.64 -13.86 -8.87
N SER A 58 -20.78 -14.71 -9.89
CA SER A 58 -21.61 -15.92 -9.79
C SER A 58 -21.09 -16.91 -8.74
N HIS A 59 -19.77 -17.04 -8.62
CA HIS A 59 -19.13 -17.90 -7.62
C HIS A 59 -19.47 -17.46 -6.18
N GLY A 60 -19.43 -16.15 -5.89
CA GLY A 60 -19.81 -15.64 -4.58
C GLY A 60 -21.28 -15.93 -4.23
N PHE A 61 -22.15 -15.87 -5.24
CA PHE A 61 -23.55 -16.23 -5.06
C PHE A 61 -23.76 -17.72 -4.84
N GLU A 62 -23.06 -18.59 -5.59
CA GLU A 62 -23.10 -20.04 -5.40
C GLU A 62 -22.69 -20.43 -3.96
N LEU A 63 -21.61 -19.84 -3.44
CA LEU A 63 -21.13 -20.08 -2.08
C LEU A 63 -22.20 -19.71 -1.05
N VAL A 64 -22.82 -18.53 -1.18
CA VAL A 64 -23.85 -18.10 -0.23
C VAL A 64 -25.13 -18.93 -0.37
N ALA A 65 -25.53 -19.28 -1.60
CA ALA A 65 -26.69 -20.15 -1.83
C ALA A 65 -26.47 -21.51 -1.17
N ARG A 66 -25.31 -22.15 -1.41
CA ARG A 66 -24.93 -23.42 -0.78
C ARG A 66 -24.96 -23.33 0.74
N LEU A 67 -24.44 -22.24 1.31
CA LEU A 67 -24.50 -21.99 2.74
C LEU A 67 -25.95 -21.92 3.26
N CYS A 68 -26.84 -21.20 2.59
CA CYS A 68 -28.26 -21.12 2.95
C CYS A 68 -28.94 -22.50 2.91
N TYR A 69 -28.67 -23.30 1.88
CA TYR A 69 -29.17 -24.67 1.79
C TYR A 69 -28.61 -25.56 2.90
N CYS A 70 -27.32 -25.48 3.19
CA CYS A 70 -26.69 -26.26 4.27
C CYS A 70 -27.28 -25.95 5.65
N TYR A 71 -27.65 -24.68 5.92
CA TYR A 71 -28.35 -24.33 7.15
C TYR A 71 -29.76 -24.90 7.22
N SER A 72 -30.47 -24.97 6.09
CA SER A 72 -31.82 -25.54 6.04
C SER A 72 -31.85 -27.06 6.25
N THR A 73 -30.79 -27.78 5.84
CA THR A 73 -30.71 -29.24 5.92
C THR A 73 -30.00 -29.77 7.16
N SER A 74 -29.66 -28.90 8.13
CA SER A 74 -28.95 -29.24 9.38
C SER A 74 -27.67 -30.08 9.16
N SER A 75 -27.00 -29.91 8.02
CA SER A 75 -25.83 -30.73 7.67
C SER A 75 -24.56 -30.11 8.22
N SER A 76 -23.64 -30.96 8.71
CA SER A 76 -22.28 -30.60 9.14
C SER A 76 -21.37 -30.09 8.00
N MET A 77 -21.89 -29.96 6.77
CA MET A 77 -21.14 -29.57 5.57
C MET A 77 -20.79 -28.08 5.50
N SER A 78 -21.32 -27.26 6.43
CA SER A 78 -21.03 -25.81 6.48
C SER A 78 -19.55 -25.49 6.73
N MET A 79 -18.82 -26.41 7.39
CA MET A 79 -17.39 -26.24 7.70
C MET A 79 -16.47 -26.52 6.51
N GLU A 80 -16.88 -27.36 5.55
CA GLU A 80 -16.07 -27.65 4.35
C GLU A 80 -16.13 -26.53 3.31
N LEU A 81 -17.14 -25.65 3.39
CA LEU A 81 -17.30 -24.52 2.47
C LEU A 81 -16.34 -23.35 2.77
N LEU A 82 -15.88 -23.24 4.02
CA LEU A 82 -14.98 -22.19 4.48
C LEU A 82 -13.53 -22.57 4.16
N SER A 83 -12.95 -21.90 3.17
CA SER A 83 -11.54 -21.97 2.84
C SER A 83 -10.90 -20.57 2.91
N PRO A 84 -9.56 -20.47 3.03
CA PRO A 84 -8.85 -19.18 2.96
C PRO A 84 -9.19 -18.38 1.69
N THR A 85 -9.42 -19.08 0.58
CA THR A 85 -9.76 -18.47 -0.72
C THR A 85 -11.20 -17.96 -0.77
N ASN A 86 -12.13 -18.58 -0.03
CA ASN A 86 -13.56 -18.33 -0.20
C ASN A 86 -14.15 -17.47 0.91
N VAL A 87 -13.50 -17.40 2.08
CA VAL A 87 -14.05 -16.72 3.28
C VAL A 87 -14.34 -15.24 3.03
N ALA A 88 -13.47 -14.52 2.31
CA ALA A 88 -13.68 -13.10 2.01
C ALA A 88 -14.88 -12.91 1.07
N ILE A 89 -14.96 -13.70 0.00
CA ILE A 89 -16.06 -13.69 -0.95
C ILE A 89 -17.38 -14.00 -0.25
N LEU A 90 -17.43 -15.09 0.51
CA LEU A 90 -18.62 -15.53 1.23
C LEU A 90 -19.13 -14.45 2.19
N CYS A 91 -18.24 -13.82 2.97
CA CYS A 91 -18.66 -12.77 3.90
C CYS A 91 -19.17 -11.53 3.17
N SER A 92 -18.51 -11.11 2.08
CA SER A 92 -18.96 -9.97 1.28
C SER A 92 -20.32 -10.21 0.61
N ALA A 93 -20.56 -11.43 0.13
CA ALA A 93 -21.81 -11.85 -0.49
C ALA A 93 -22.94 -12.01 0.56
N ALA A 94 -22.62 -12.53 1.74
CA ALA A 94 -23.56 -12.60 2.87
C ALA A 94 -23.94 -11.21 3.39
N ASP A 95 -22.98 -10.29 3.48
CA ASP A 95 -23.21 -8.88 3.81
C ASP A 95 -24.10 -8.22 2.75
N PHE A 96 -23.83 -8.47 1.47
CA PHE A 96 -24.65 -7.94 0.37
C PHE A 96 -26.08 -8.45 0.44
N LEU A 97 -26.31 -9.72 0.76
CA LEU A 97 -27.66 -10.30 0.88
C LEU A 97 -28.32 -10.00 2.24
N GLU A 98 -27.62 -9.33 3.14
CA GLU A 98 -28.07 -8.97 4.48
C GLU A 98 -28.54 -10.22 5.23
N ILE A 99 -27.68 -11.24 5.31
CA ILE A 99 -27.98 -12.48 6.02
C ILE A 99 -27.96 -12.21 7.52
N GLU A 100 -29.14 -11.90 8.07
CA GLU A 100 -29.40 -11.77 9.50
C GLU A 100 -29.90 -13.11 10.04
N SER A 101 -29.06 -13.77 10.83
CA SER A 101 -29.53 -14.89 11.66
C SER A 101 -30.23 -14.31 12.88
N MET A 102 -31.55 -14.19 12.77
CA MET A 102 -32.43 -14.03 13.93
C MET A 102 -32.68 -15.38 14.63
N GLU A 103 -32.44 -16.50 13.95
CA GLU A 103 -32.49 -17.85 14.53
C GLU A 103 -31.26 -18.66 14.12
N ALA A 104 -30.77 -19.52 15.02
CA ALA A 104 -29.57 -20.33 14.82
C ALA A 104 -29.77 -21.37 13.69
N PRO A 105 -28.75 -21.62 12.84
CA PRO A 105 -27.35 -21.25 13.02
C PRO A 105 -26.95 -19.93 12.34
N SER A 106 -26.26 -19.04 13.08
CA SER A 106 -25.71 -17.78 12.54
C SER A 106 -24.38 -17.99 11.80
N LEU A 107 -24.20 -17.27 10.69
CA LEU A 107 -22.95 -17.24 9.93
C LEU A 107 -21.78 -16.67 10.75
N LYS A 108 -22.04 -15.62 11.54
CA LYS A 108 -21.03 -14.90 12.32
C LYS A 108 -20.14 -15.81 13.22
N PRO A 109 -20.68 -16.60 14.17
CA PRO A 109 -19.86 -17.45 15.02
C PRO A 109 -19.12 -18.56 14.25
N HIS A 110 -19.66 -19.00 13.11
CA HIS A 110 -18.99 -19.99 12.26
C HIS A 110 -17.75 -19.38 11.60
N VAL A 111 -17.87 -18.17 11.03
CA VAL A 111 -16.74 -17.43 10.46
C VAL A 111 -15.72 -17.09 11.54
N GLU A 112 -16.15 -16.60 12.70
CA GLU A 112 -15.25 -16.29 13.82
C GLU A 112 -14.47 -17.52 14.28
N LYS A 113 -15.12 -18.68 14.40
CA LYS A 113 -14.45 -19.95 14.76
C LYS A 113 -13.45 -20.39 13.70
N PHE A 114 -13.78 -20.24 12.41
CA PHE A 114 -12.85 -20.53 11.32
C PHE A 114 -11.63 -19.59 11.35
N LEU A 115 -11.88 -18.30 11.57
CA LEU A 115 -10.81 -17.29 11.67
C LEU A 115 -9.94 -17.46 12.91
N GLN A 116 -10.37 -18.13 13.98
CA GLN A 116 -9.46 -18.53 15.06
C GLN A 116 -8.34 -19.47 14.57
N GLY A 117 -8.59 -20.22 13.50
CA GLY A 117 -7.62 -21.10 12.85
C GLY A 117 -6.65 -20.41 11.89
N ILE A 118 -6.78 -19.11 11.65
CA ILE A 118 -5.95 -18.34 10.71
C ILE A 118 -4.45 -18.42 11.02
N ARG A 119 -4.12 -18.59 12.31
CA ARG A 119 -2.75 -18.75 12.80
C ARG A 119 -2.03 -19.97 12.24
N PHE A 120 -2.77 -20.96 11.72
CA PHE A 120 -2.22 -22.17 11.13
C PHE A 120 -2.14 -22.13 9.61
N TRP A 121 -2.62 -21.06 8.96
CA TRP A 121 -2.55 -20.94 7.51
C TRP A 121 -1.10 -20.84 7.03
N THR A 122 -0.85 -21.42 5.86
CA THR A 122 0.38 -21.23 5.12
C THR A 122 0.47 -19.80 4.61
N TRP A 123 1.69 -19.36 4.26
CA TRP A 123 1.88 -18.03 3.67
C TRP A 123 1.08 -17.88 2.36
N CYS A 124 1.07 -18.92 1.51
CA CYS A 124 0.34 -18.91 0.26
C CYS A 124 -1.17 -18.79 0.45
N GLU A 125 -1.74 -19.51 1.41
CA GLU A 125 -3.17 -19.39 1.75
C GLU A 125 -3.53 -17.99 2.23
N LEU A 126 -2.66 -17.36 3.03
CA LEU A 126 -2.84 -15.99 3.51
C LEU A 126 -2.78 -14.97 2.36
N ILE A 127 -1.79 -15.10 1.47
CA ILE A 127 -1.64 -14.24 0.29
C ILE A 127 -2.84 -14.41 -0.66
N GLU A 128 -3.31 -15.63 -0.87
CA GLU A 128 -4.48 -15.89 -1.71
C GLU A 128 -5.75 -15.30 -1.10
N ALA A 129 -5.95 -15.44 0.22
CA ALA A 129 -7.05 -14.79 0.92
C ALA A 129 -7.00 -13.25 0.75
N LEU A 130 -5.78 -12.67 0.81
CA LEU A 130 -5.57 -11.24 0.63
C LEU A 130 -5.87 -10.76 -0.80
N LYS A 131 -5.57 -11.56 -1.84
CA LYS A 131 -5.99 -11.29 -3.22
C LYS A 131 -7.49 -11.18 -3.34
N GLN A 132 -8.22 -12.09 -2.70
CA GLN A 132 -9.68 -12.12 -2.76
C GLN A 132 -10.29 -10.89 -2.09
N CYS A 133 -9.70 -10.39 -1.00
CA CYS A 133 -10.13 -9.12 -0.39
C CYS A 133 -10.04 -7.91 -1.35
N GLN A 134 -9.14 -7.93 -2.34
CA GLN A 134 -8.94 -6.77 -3.22
C GLN A 134 -10.05 -6.53 -4.25
N GLY A 135 -10.82 -7.56 -4.57
CA GLY A 135 -11.94 -7.48 -5.51
C GLY A 135 -13.27 -7.07 -4.86
N LEU A 136 -13.32 -7.05 -3.52
CA LEU A 136 -14.59 -7.11 -2.77
C LEU A 136 -14.83 -5.88 -1.89
N PHE A 137 -14.07 -4.80 -2.09
CA PHE A 137 -14.12 -3.62 -1.21
C PHE A 137 -15.52 -2.98 -1.19
N CYS A 138 -16.23 -3.23 -0.08
CA CYS A 138 -17.44 -2.51 0.28
C CYS A 138 -17.09 -1.47 1.34
N SER A 139 -17.46 -0.20 1.08
CA SER A 139 -17.15 0.99 1.89
C SER A 139 -17.78 1.00 3.31
N LYS A 140 -18.40 -0.10 3.77
CA LYS A 140 -19.09 -0.14 5.06
C LYS A 140 -18.17 -0.71 6.14
N SER A 141 -17.72 0.16 7.04
CA SER A 141 -16.74 -0.15 8.09
C SER A 141 -17.18 -1.18 9.15
N TYR A 142 -18.45 -1.61 9.14
CA TYR A 142 -19.04 -2.55 10.11
C TYR A 142 -19.52 -3.87 9.49
N SER A 143 -19.12 -4.14 8.24
CA SER A 143 -19.47 -5.36 7.49
C SER A 143 -18.65 -6.57 7.96
N TYR A 144 -19.17 -7.80 7.88
CA TYR A 144 -18.41 -9.01 8.19
C TYR A 144 -17.13 -9.13 7.33
N SER A 145 -17.22 -8.71 6.07
CA SER A 145 -16.08 -8.63 5.15
C SER A 145 -14.94 -7.76 5.69
N ALA A 146 -15.23 -6.67 6.41
CA ALA A 146 -14.21 -5.77 6.95
C ALA A 146 -13.51 -6.37 8.18
N ILE A 147 -14.20 -7.21 8.96
CA ILE A 147 -13.62 -7.94 10.08
C ILE A 147 -12.65 -9.01 9.55
N VAL A 148 -13.07 -9.77 8.53
CA VAL A 148 -12.22 -10.77 7.87
C VAL A 148 -10.97 -10.12 7.29
N GLU A 149 -11.12 -9.01 6.55
CA GLU A 149 -9.99 -8.26 6.00
C GLU A 149 -9.01 -7.84 7.09
N ARG A 150 -9.52 -7.24 8.19
CA ARG A 150 -8.68 -6.82 9.33
C ARG A 150 -7.92 -8.00 9.93
N MET A 151 -8.60 -9.12 10.18
CA MET A 151 -7.95 -10.30 10.77
C MET A 151 -6.87 -10.88 9.84
N ILE A 152 -7.10 -10.91 8.53
CA ILE A 152 -6.09 -11.35 7.55
C ILE A 152 -4.88 -10.41 7.58
N VAL A 153 -5.11 -9.09 7.59
CA VAL A 153 -4.04 -8.08 7.65
C VAL A 153 -3.26 -8.16 8.97
N ASP A 154 -3.94 -8.32 10.11
CA ASP A 154 -3.30 -8.45 11.42
C ASP A 154 -2.39 -9.69 11.45
N GLN A 155 -2.85 -10.80 10.88
CA GLN A 155 -2.06 -12.02 10.78
C GLN A 155 -0.89 -11.90 9.80
N LEU A 156 -1.05 -11.18 8.70
CA LEU A 156 0.06 -10.84 7.81
C LEU A 156 1.16 -10.11 8.58
N ILE A 157 0.79 -9.11 9.40
CA ILE A 157 1.75 -8.32 10.17
C ILE A 157 2.43 -9.17 11.23
N GLU A 158 1.70 -9.99 11.98
CA GLU A 158 2.29 -10.92 12.95
C GLU A 158 3.33 -11.84 12.29
N ARG A 159 3.03 -12.37 11.09
CA ARG A 159 3.93 -13.27 10.35
C ARG A 159 5.18 -12.55 9.82
N VAL A 160 5.01 -11.33 9.33
CA VAL A 160 6.10 -10.49 8.84
C VAL A 160 7.00 -10.00 9.99
N ALA A 161 6.42 -9.73 11.16
CA ALA A 161 7.15 -9.28 12.36
C ALA A 161 8.00 -10.39 12.99
N PHE A 162 7.56 -11.65 12.91
CA PHE A 162 8.25 -12.79 13.52
C PHE A 162 8.62 -13.88 12.49
N PRO A 163 9.60 -13.63 11.58
CA PRO A 163 10.03 -14.63 10.59
C PRO A 163 10.57 -15.93 11.22
N ARG A 164 11.06 -15.85 12.47
CA ARG A 164 11.75 -16.94 13.18
C ARG A 164 10.86 -18.11 13.60
N ILE A 165 9.53 -18.01 13.49
CA ILE A 165 8.62 -19.14 13.78
C ILE A 165 8.50 -20.10 12.57
N ILE A 166 9.01 -19.74 11.38
CA ILE A 166 8.78 -20.49 10.13
C ILE A 166 10.09 -20.84 9.42
N ALA A 167 11.10 -21.25 10.15
CA ALA A 167 12.12 -22.11 9.56
C ALA A 167 11.58 -23.56 9.53
N SER A 168 10.74 -23.85 8.51
CA SER A 168 10.26 -25.17 8.03
C SER A 168 9.00 -25.79 8.70
N PRO A 169 8.02 -26.38 7.96
CA PRO A 169 8.07 -26.92 6.58
C PRO A 169 7.06 -26.36 5.54
N PHE A 170 6.37 -25.25 5.78
CA PHE A 170 5.30 -24.74 4.87
C PHE A 170 5.73 -23.66 3.87
N ALA A 171 7.01 -23.58 3.52
CA ALA A 171 7.43 -22.79 2.38
C ALA A 171 6.85 -23.45 1.12
N CYS A 172 5.94 -22.77 0.43
CA CYS A 172 5.52 -23.21 -0.89
C CYS A 172 6.75 -23.21 -1.78
N SER A 173 7.29 -24.39 -2.07
CA SER A 173 8.20 -24.59 -3.19
C SER A 173 7.39 -24.41 -4.47
N SER A 174 7.15 -23.16 -4.85
CA SER A 174 6.83 -22.87 -6.25
C SER A 174 8.14 -22.92 -7.00
N ASP A 175 8.24 -23.90 -7.91
CA ASP A 175 9.35 -24.22 -8.78
C ASP A 175 10.21 -23.01 -9.13
N ARG A 176 11.36 -22.86 -8.45
CA ARG A 176 12.48 -22.10 -9.01
C ARG A 176 13.09 -22.94 -10.11
N SER A 177 12.46 -22.93 -11.28
CA SER A 177 13.13 -23.26 -12.54
C SER A 177 14.05 -22.10 -12.93
N SER A 178 15.11 -21.93 -12.14
CA SER A 178 16.29 -21.23 -12.62
C SER A 178 16.82 -22.02 -13.80
N PHE A 179 16.81 -21.42 -14.99
CA PHE A 179 17.55 -21.90 -16.15
C PHE A 179 19.03 -22.03 -15.78
N GLN A 180 19.42 -23.22 -15.36
CA GLN A 180 20.79 -23.59 -15.04
C GLN A 180 21.45 -24.06 -16.33
N PHE A 181 22.10 -23.15 -17.03
CA PHE A 181 23.16 -23.53 -17.97
C PHE A 181 24.46 -23.69 -17.19
N SER A 182 24.77 -24.94 -16.82
CA SER A 182 26.11 -25.34 -16.39
C SER A 182 26.92 -25.77 -17.61
N CYS A 183 28.05 -25.11 -17.86
CA CYS A 183 29.26 -25.72 -18.44
C CYS A 183 30.53 -25.04 -17.86
N ASP A 184 31.15 -25.76 -16.94
CA ASP A 184 32.57 -25.83 -16.51
C ASP A 184 33.62 -24.84 -17.04
N SER A 185 34.35 -24.19 -16.11
CA SER A 185 35.77 -24.48 -15.80
C SER A 185 36.54 -23.26 -15.27
N SER A 186 37.32 -23.51 -14.21
CA SER A 186 38.41 -22.69 -13.64
C SER A 186 38.06 -21.43 -12.82
N SER A 187 38.11 -21.64 -11.50
CA SER A 187 38.77 -20.79 -10.49
C SER A 187 38.85 -19.28 -10.75
N ILE A 188 38.18 -18.48 -9.91
CA ILE A 188 38.75 -17.37 -9.13
C ILE A 188 37.68 -16.88 -8.12
N ASN A 189 38.06 -16.90 -6.85
CA ASN A 189 37.53 -16.14 -5.70
C ASN A 189 36.02 -16.14 -5.42
N ASN A 190 35.64 -17.14 -4.63
CA ASN A 190 34.41 -17.23 -3.87
C ASN A 190 34.48 -16.32 -2.62
N SER A 191 33.92 -15.12 -2.70
CA SER A 191 33.38 -14.38 -1.55
C SER A 191 32.64 -13.13 -2.04
N ASN A 192 31.33 -13.26 -2.32
CA ASN A 192 30.31 -12.22 -2.16
C ASN A 192 28.95 -12.75 -2.63
N CYS A 193 28.46 -13.81 -1.97
CA CYS A 193 27.01 -13.91 -1.77
C CYS A 193 26.70 -13.11 -0.50
N SER A 194 26.59 -11.78 -0.64
CA SER A 194 26.04 -10.95 0.41
C SER A 194 24.62 -11.43 0.71
N SER A 195 24.39 -11.81 1.96
CA SER A 195 23.09 -12.13 2.56
C SER A 195 21.93 -11.39 1.89
N VAL A 196 21.00 -12.12 1.28
CA VAL A 196 19.66 -11.59 1.01
C VAL A 196 19.15 -11.06 2.34
N ASP A 197 18.92 -9.74 2.41
CA ASP A 197 18.42 -9.03 3.58
C ASP A 197 17.16 -9.78 4.05
N SER A 198 17.26 -10.54 5.14
CA SER A 198 16.18 -11.42 5.63
C SER A 198 14.92 -10.66 6.05
N SER A 199 14.94 -9.33 5.97
CA SER A 199 13.85 -8.41 6.20
C SER A 199 13.01 -8.12 4.94
N SER A 200 13.49 -8.45 3.74
CA SER A 200 12.87 -8.09 2.45
C SER A 200 12.17 -9.24 1.72
N TRP A 201 12.17 -10.45 2.29
CA TRP A 201 11.69 -11.68 1.64
C TRP A 201 10.22 -11.63 1.18
N TRP A 202 9.38 -10.82 1.82
CA TRP A 202 7.94 -10.70 1.56
C TRP A 202 7.60 -9.57 0.59
N PHE A 203 8.57 -8.77 0.14
CA PHE A 203 8.31 -7.56 -0.65
C PHE A 203 7.68 -7.90 -2.00
N GLU A 204 8.27 -8.86 -2.73
CA GLU A 204 7.78 -9.35 -4.03
C GLU A 204 6.37 -9.90 -3.91
N ASP A 205 6.13 -10.67 -2.85
CA ASP A 205 4.85 -11.30 -2.59
C ASP A 205 3.74 -10.30 -2.32
N LEU A 206 4.01 -9.04 -1.96
CA LEU A 206 2.99 -8.01 -1.70
C LEU A 206 2.87 -6.92 -2.78
N VAL A 207 3.62 -7.02 -3.89
CA VAL A 207 3.54 -6.03 -4.98
C VAL A 207 2.17 -6.05 -5.66
N PHE A 208 1.48 -7.19 -5.66
CA PHE A 208 0.15 -7.35 -6.28
C PHE A 208 -0.96 -6.54 -5.59
N LEU A 209 -0.68 -5.92 -4.44
CA LEU A 209 -1.65 -5.15 -3.67
C LEU A 209 -2.00 -3.83 -4.36
N LYS A 210 -3.29 -3.56 -4.53
CA LYS A 210 -3.81 -2.23 -4.88
C LYS A 210 -3.47 -1.23 -3.78
N ILE A 211 -3.32 0.03 -4.18
CA ILE A 211 -2.89 1.11 -3.29
C ILE A 211 -3.77 1.26 -2.03
N GLY A 212 -5.08 1.04 -2.14
CA GLY A 212 -5.99 1.11 -1.00
C GLY A 212 -5.73 0.04 0.08
N LEU A 213 -5.28 -1.15 -0.30
CA LEU A 213 -4.92 -2.19 0.66
C LEU A 213 -3.51 -1.93 1.24
N VAL A 214 -2.59 -1.40 0.44
CA VAL A 214 -1.28 -0.96 0.92
C VAL A 214 -1.43 0.12 1.99
N ASP A 215 -2.28 1.13 1.78
CA ASP A 215 -2.56 2.16 2.79
C ASP A 215 -3.03 1.54 4.12
N LYS A 216 -3.98 0.59 4.06
CA LYS A 216 -4.47 -0.11 5.25
C LYS A 216 -3.37 -0.93 5.93
N VAL A 217 -2.65 -1.77 5.20
CA VAL A 217 -1.56 -2.62 5.72
C VAL A 217 -0.47 -1.79 6.39
N ILE A 218 -0.10 -0.66 5.80
CA ILE A 218 0.97 0.18 6.33
C ILE A 218 0.49 0.92 7.58
N ARG A 219 -0.75 1.42 7.60
CA ARG A 219 -1.34 2.00 8.81
C ARG A 219 -1.45 1.01 9.95
N THR A 220 -1.82 -0.24 9.66
CA THR A 220 -1.86 -1.30 10.67
C THR A 220 -0.47 -1.73 11.12
N MET A 221 0.54 -1.75 10.23
CA MET A 221 1.95 -1.94 10.63
C MET A 221 2.41 -0.86 11.58
N ILE A 222 2.12 0.42 11.29
CA ILE A 222 2.46 1.55 12.15
C ILE A 222 1.74 1.44 13.51
N SER A 223 0.47 1.02 13.55
CA SER A 223 -0.25 0.85 14.82
C SER A 223 0.29 -0.29 15.68
N HIS A 224 0.96 -1.27 15.07
CA HIS A 224 1.62 -2.39 15.77
C HIS A 224 3.09 -2.11 16.08
N ASP A 225 3.55 -0.85 15.98
CA ASP A 225 4.95 -0.44 16.25
C ASP A 225 5.98 -1.22 15.41
N PHE A 226 5.62 -1.53 14.15
CA PHE A 226 6.53 -2.19 13.22
C PHE A 226 7.72 -1.29 12.87
N ASP A 227 8.88 -1.88 12.58
CA ASP A 227 10.09 -1.14 12.24
C ASP A 227 9.88 -0.22 11.02
N HIS A 228 9.84 1.09 11.28
CA HIS A 228 9.66 2.13 10.28
C HIS A 228 10.72 2.09 9.16
N ALA A 229 11.92 1.57 9.42
CA ALA A 229 12.97 1.42 8.41
C ALA A 229 12.61 0.33 7.38
N ILE A 230 12.01 -0.77 7.82
CA ILE A 230 11.54 -1.83 6.93
C ILE A 230 10.31 -1.36 6.16
N VAL A 231 9.38 -0.68 6.84
CA VAL A 231 8.17 -0.11 6.21
C VAL A 231 8.54 0.89 5.11
N SER A 232 9.47 1.81 5.38
CA SER A 232 9.93 2.78 4.38
C SER A 232 10.59 2.10 3.18
N LYS A 233 11.47 1.12 3.40
CA LYS A 233 12.06 0.30 2.33
C LYS A 233 11.00 -0.39 1.47
N PHE A 234 9.97 -0.97 2.10
CA PHE A 234 8.87 -1.60 1.37
C PHE A 234 8.07 -0.59 0.53
N LEU A 235 7.76 0.59 1.10
CA LEU A 235 7.04 1.64 0.37
C LEU A 235 7.79 2.12 -0.88
N PHE A 236 9.12 2.30 -0.80
CA PHE A 236 9.93 2.65 -1.97
C PHE A 236 10.01 1.51 -2.99
N TYR A 237 10.13 0.26 -2.51
CA TYR A 237 10.11 -0.92 -3.37
C TYR A 237 8.78 -1.02 -4.14
N TYR A 238 7.65 -0.86 -3.45
CA TYR A 238 6.31 -0.85 -4.03
C TYR A 238 6.10 0.31 -5.00
N HIS A 239 6.56 1.52 -4.67
CA HIS A 239 6.47 2.66 -5.58
C HIS A 239 7.26 2.43 -6.86
N LYS A 240 8.48 1.87 -6.75
CA LYS A 240 9.33 1.57 -7.90
C LYS A 240 8.73 0.50 -8.80
N SER A 241 8.17 -0.58 -8.24
CA SER A 241 7.51 -1.62 -9.03
C SER A 241 6.27 -1.08 -9.74
N ASN A 242 5.47 -0.25 -9.06
CA ASN A 242 4.29 0.37 -9.67
C ASN A 242 4.66 1.42 -10.74
N SER A 243 5.76 2.15 -10.58
CA SER A 243 6.23 3.12 -11.57
C SER A 243 6.66 2.45 -12.89
N LEU A 244 7.20 1.23 -12.81
CA LEU A 244 7.62 0.42 -13.96
C LEU A 244 6.45 -0.26 -14.69
N SER A 245 5.28 -0.37 -14.04
CA SER A 245 4.07 -0.91 -14.64
C SER A 245 3.51 0.04 -15.73
N ASP A 246 2.82 -0.52 -16.73
CA ASP A 246 2.10 0.21 -17.78
C ASP A 246 0.81 0.89 -17.27
N ALA A 247 0.68 1.08 -15.96
CA ALA A 247 -0.45 1.73 -15.31
C ALA A 247 -0.70 3.15 -15.86
N ALA A 248 -1.98 3.55 -15.86
CA ALA A 248 -2.39 4.88 -16.28
C ALA A 248 -1.72 5.97 -15.42
N GLU A 249 -1.41 7.12 -16.01
CA GLU A 249 -0.74 8.23 -15.32
C GLU A 249 -1.52 8.68 -14.06
N ALA A 250 -2.87 8.65 -14.11
CA ALA A 250 -3.72 8.96 -12.98
C ALA A 250 -3.51 8.01 -11.78
N GLU A 251 -3.33 6.71 -12.03
CA GLU A 251 -3.07 5.70 -11.00
C GLU A 251 -1.67 5.88 -10.41
N LYS A 252 -0.67 6.21 -11.24
CA LYS A 252 0.69 6.54 -10.77
C LYS A 252 0.70 7.77 -9.87
N ILE A 253 -0.08 8.79 -10.19
CA ILE A 253 -0.25 9.98 -9.36
C ILE A 253 -0.91 9.61 -8.02
N GLU A 254 -1.96 8.80 -8.03
CA GLU A 254 -2.64 8.35 -6.81
C GLU A 254 -1.71 7.52 -5.91
N THR A 255 -1.02 6.52 -6.47
CA THR A 255 -0.04 5.72 -5.75
C THR A 255 1.04 6.57 -5.13
N THR A 256 1.60 7.52 -5.88
CA THR A 256 2.66 8.40 -5.37
C THR A 256 2.13 9.28 -4.22
N LYS A 257 0.92 9.82 -4.31
CA LYS A 257 0.30 10.61 -3.23
C LYS A 257 0.12 9.80 -1.95
N VAL A 258 -0.40 8.58 -2.06
CA VAL A 258 -0.62 7.70 -0.90
C VAL A 258 0.71 7.32 -0.26
N VAL A 259 1.72 6.94 -1.05
CA VAL A 259 3.06 6.62 -0.55
C VAL A 259 3.66 7.80 0.23
N ILE A 260 3.56 9.03 -0.29
CA ILE A 260 4.03 10.24 0.41
C ILE A 260 3.31 10.41 1.77
N ASN A 261 1.99 10.27 1.78
CA ASN A 261 1.21 10.39 3.01
C ASN A 261 1.60 9.32 4.04
N LEU A 262 1.84 8.08 3.61
CA LEU A 262 2.28 7.01 4.50
C LEU A 262 3.69 7.25 5.03
N LEU A 263 4.63 7.70 4.18
CA LEU A 263 5.98 8.08 4.61
C LEU A 263 5.97 9.20 5.64
N SER A 264 5.04 10.16 5.53
CA SER A 264 4.90 11.26 6.49
C SER A 264 4.49 10.80 7.90
N MET A 265 3.92 9.59 8.02
CA MET A 265 3.55 8.98 9.29
C MET A 265 4.70 8.21 9.95
N LEU A 266 5.80 7.97 9.22
CA LEU A 266 6.95 7.24 9.73
C LEU A 266 7.92 8.15 10.46
N GLN A 267 8.79 7.53 11.26
CA GLN A 267 9.94 8.24 11.83
C GLN A 267 10.87 8.71 10.71
N VAL A 268 11.02 10.02 10.54
CA VAL A 268 11.77 10.63 9.43
C VAL A 268 13.18 10.03 9.28
N ARG A 269 13.88 9.78 10.39
CA ARG A 269 15.25 9.23 10.37
C ARG A 269 15.36 7.80 9.85
N SER A 270 14.27 7.06 9.80
CA SER A 270 14.23 5.68 9.26
C SER A 270 14.17 5.64 7.73
N ILE A 271 13.83 6.76 7.10
CA ILE A 271 13.63 6.89 5.66
C ILE A 271 15.00 7.09 4.97
N PRO A 272 15.37 6.28 3.97
CA PRO A 272 16.56 6.52 3.16
C PRO A 272 16.49 7.87 2.43
N CYS A 273 17.47 8.73 2.68
CA CYS A 273 17.52 10.08 2.12
C CYS A 273 17.51 10.07 0.58
N LYS A 274 18.31 9.20 -0.04
CA LYS A 274 18.39 9.06 -1.50
C LYS A 274 17.03 8.75 -2.13
N ASP A 275 16.32 7.76 -1.60
CA ASP A 275 15.04 7.31 -2.15
C ASP A 275 13.97 8.40 -2.05
N LEU A 276 14.05 9.26 -1.03
CA LEU A 276 13.16 10.41 -0.88
C LEU A 276 13.40 11.50 -1.95
N PHE A 277 14.67 11.75 -2.33
CA PHE A 277 14.99 12.64 -3.44
C PHE A 277 14.55 12.03 -4.79
N ASP A 278 14.75 10.74 -5.00
CA ASP A 278 14.26 10.04 -6.20
C ASP A 278 12.73 10.09 -6.28
N LEU A 279 12.03 9.92 -5.16
CA LEU A 279 10.57 10.10 -5.09
C LEU A 279 10.15 11.54 -5.42
N ASN A 280 10.88 12.55 -4.96
CA ASN A 280 10.61 13.95 -5.30
C ASN A 280 10.75 14.23 -6.80
N ARG A 281 11.75 13.61 -7.45
CA ARG A 281 11.95 13.71 -8.90
C ARG A 281 10.76 13.14 -9.66
N VAL A 282 10.28 11.96 -9.24
CA VAL A 282 9.07 11.35 -9.81
C VAL A 282 7.81 12.19 -9.53
N ALA A 283 7.67 12.74 -8.32
CA ALA A 283 6.53 13.58 -7.97
C ALA A 283 6.48 14.88 -8.80
N THR A 284 7.67 15.43 -9.12
CA THR A 284 7.80 16.63 -9.95
C THR A 284 7.50 16.33 -11.42
N SER A 285 7.99 15.20 -11.95
CA SER A 285 7.68 14.79 -13.33
C SER A 285 6.19 14.50 -13.53
N LEU A 286 5.52 13.91 -12.55
CA LEU A 286 4.08 13.62 -12.54
C LEU A 286 3.19 14.83 -12.18
N LYS A 287 3.76 16.03 -11.99
CA LYS A 287 3.03 17.27 -11.65
C LYS A 287 2.04 17.09 -10.49
N ILE A 288 2.48 16.43 -9.41
CA ILE A 288 1.62 16.15 -8.24
C ILE A 288 1.19 17.44 -7.53
N SER A 289 0.06 17.37 -6.81
CA SER A 289 -0.51 18.50 -6.06
C SER A 289 0.51 19.16 -5.13
N ARG A 290 0.36 20.48 -4.95
CA ARG A 290 1.24 21.29 -4.08
C ARG A 290 1.30 20.77 -2.64
N CYS A 291 0.19 20.28 -2.09
CA CYS A 291 0.15 19.74 -0.73
C CYS A 291 1.12 18.56 -0.56
N CYS A 292 1.11 17.58 -1.48
CA CYS A 292 1.99 16.43 -1.39
C CYS A 292 3.46 16.80 -1.62
N ARG A 293 3.75 17.76 -2.51
CA ARG A 293 5.12 18.29 -2.69
C ARG A 293 5.65 18.91 -1.40
N ASN A 294 4.83 19.72 -0.72
CA ASN A 294 5.21 20.32 0.55
C ASN A 294 5.49 19.24 1.61
N GLU A 295 4.74 18.14 1.65
CA GLU A 295 5.02 17.03 2.58
C GLU A 295 6.36 16.34 2.29
N ILE A 296 6.68 16.06 1.01
CA ILE A 296 8.01 15.53 0.66
C ILE A 296 9.11 16.52 1.03
N GLU A 297 8.95 17.81 0.70
CA GLU A 297 9.93 18.85 1.01
C GLU A 297 10.17 18.98 2.53
N LYS A 298 9.14 18.80 3.36
CA LYS A 298 9.28 18.73 4.82
C LYS A 298 10.13 17.54 5.27
N LEU A 299 9.87 16.36 4.70
CA LEU A 299 10.64 15.15 5.01
C LEU A 299 12.10 15.30 4.58
N ILE A 300 12.36 15.84 3.38
CA ILE A 300 13.71 16.10 2.87
C ILE A 300 14.41 17.14 3.75
N GLY A 301 13.70 18.21 4.11
CA GLY A 301 14.20 19.29 4.97
C GLY A 301 14.74 18.73 6.28
N ALA A 302 14.02 17.81 6.91
CA ALA A 302 14.44 17.18 8.16
C ALA A 302 15.63 16.20 8.02
N LEU A 303 15.93 15.71 6.80
CA LEU A 303 17.02 14.78 6.48
C LEU A 303 18.21 15.42 5.75
N LEU A 304 18.23 16.75 5.60
CA LEU A 304 19.31 17.44 4.88
C LEU A 304 20.70 17.15 5.42
N ASP A 305 20.83 16.81 6.71
CA ASP A 305 22.13 16.43 7.28
C ASP A 305 22.72 15.19 6.62
N GLN A 306 21.90 14.31 6.05
CA GLN A 306 22.30 13.08 5.37
C GLN A 306 22.42 13.24 3.85
N ALA A 307 22.02 14.39 3.30
CA ALA A 307 22.05 14.64 1.86
C ALA A 307 23.48 14.91 1.37
N THR A 308 23.72 14.59 0.10
CA THR A 308 24.92 14.99 -0.65
C THR A 308 24.53 16.03 -1.69
N ILE A 309 25.52 16.77 -2.20
CA ILE A 309 25.29 17.77 -3.26
C ILE A 309 24.61 17.14 -4.48
N ASP A 310 24.97 15.91 -4.86
CA ASP A 310 24.41 15.20 -6.01
C ASP A 310 22.87 15.09 -5.97
N TYR A 311 22.29 15.06 -4.77
CA TYR A 311 20.83 14.98 -4.59
C TYR A 311 20.13 16.34 -4.72
N LEU A 312 20.84 17.45 -4.47
CA LEU A 312 20.33 18.81 -4.58
C LEU A 312 20.38 19.35 -6.01
N ILE A 313 21.23 18.77 -6.86
CA ILE A 313 21.37 19.10 -8.27
C ILE A 313 20.16 18.55 -9.04
N LEU A 314 19.03 19.23 -8.89
CA LEU A 314 17.79 18.92 -9.61
C LEU A 314 17.64 19.88 -10.80
N PRO A 315 17.35 19.39 -12.02
CA PRO A 315 17.09 20.25 -13.16
C PRO A 315 15.94 21.21 -12.88
N SER A 316 16.07 22.45 -13.35
CA SER A 316 15.04 23.46 -13.17
C SER A 316 13.72 23.06 -13.87
N PRO A 317 12.55 23.38 -13.28
CA PRO A 317 11.25 23.12 -13.92
C PRO A 317 11.13 23.79 -15.29
N ASN A 318 10.38 23.16 -16.20
CA ASN A 318 10.20 23.63 -17.58
C ASN A 318 9.77 25.11 -17.62
N GLY A 319 10.58 25.96 -18.25
CA GLY A 319 10.30 27.39 -18.44
C GLY A 319 11.18 28.34 -17.61
N MET A 320 12.06 27.82 -16.78
CA MET A 320 13.12 28.58 -16.11
C MET A 320 14.42 28.50 -16.91
N ASN A 321 15.19 29.59 -16.95
CA ASN A 321 16.41 29.68 -17.76
C ASN A 321 17.68 29.20 -17.03
N HIS A 322 17.63 29.03 -15.71
CA HIS A 322 18.75 28.54 -14.91
C HIS A 322 18.79 27.01 -14.89
N ALA A 323 19.97 26.43 -14.70
CA ALA A 323 20.20 24.99 -14.84
C ALA A 323 19.52 24.15 -13.73
N TYR A 324 19.45 24.69 -12.50
CA TYR A 324 19.08 23.94 -11.31
C TYR A 324 17.91 24.55 -10.52
N ASP A 325 17.05 23.75 -9.89
CA ASP A 325 15.91 24.23 -9.09
C ASP A 325 16.36 24.87 -7.75
N VAL A 326 16.74 26.15 -7.82
CA VAL A 326 17.14 26.96 -6.66
C VAL A 326 15.98 27.17 -5.68
N ASP A 327 14.76 27.33 -6.18
CA ASP A 327 13.58 27.52 -5.34
C ASP A 327 13.30 26.29 -4.47
N PHE A 328 13.48 25.08 -5.00
CA PHE A 328 13.39 23.85 -4.23
C PHE A 328 14.41 23.81 -3.10
N VAL A 329 15.69 24.12 -3.40
CA VAL A 329 16.75 24.15 -2.38
C VAL A 329 16.41 25.18 -1.29
N LEU A 330 15.95 26.37 -1.66
CA LEU A 330 15.51 27.39 -0.71
C LEU A 330 14.38 26.90 0.20
N ARG A 331 13.35 26.25 -0.35
CA ARG A 331 12.22 25.72 0.45
C ARG A 331 12.65 24.65 1.45
N VAL A 332 13.50 23.72 1.01
CA VAL A 332 13.98 22.62 1.85
C VAL A 332 14.95 23.15 2.93
N MET A 333 15.84 24.08 2.59
CA MET A 333 16.72 24.76 3.55
C MET A 333 15.93 25.57 4.58
N HIS A 334 14.93 26.33 4.12
CA HIS A 334 14.04 27.06 5.02
C HIS A 334 13.33 26.11 5.99
N THR A 335 12.89 24.94 5.52
CA THR A 335 12.27 23.93 6.38
C THR A 335 13.24 23.36 7.42
N PHE A 336 14.51 23.15 7.06
CA PHE A 336 15.53 22.68 8.01
C PHE A 336 15.84 23.73 9.10
N PHE A 337 16.05 24.99 8.72
CA PHE A 337 16.45 26.06 9.64
C PHE A 337 15.29 26.66 10.45
N PHE A 338 14.11 26.79 9.84
CA PHE A 338 12.98 27.51 10.45
C PHE A 338 11.76 26.63 10.73
N GLY A 339 11.75 25.37 10.28
CA GLY A 339 10.65 24.42 10.48
C GLY A 339 10.59 23.78 11.88
N GLY A 340 11.18 24.39 12.90
CA GLY A 340 11.14 23.89 14.29
C GLY A 340 12.16 22.81 14.65
N SER A 341 12.98 22.33 13.70
CA SER A 341 14.04 21.34 13.96
C SER A 341 15.37 21.97 14.39
N ALA A 342 15.63 23.25 14.10
CA ALA A 342 16.98 23.83 14.25
C ALA A 342 17.44 24.00 15.70
N GLU A 343 16.55 24.33 16.64
CA GLU A 343 16.91 24.52 18.06
C GLU A 343 17.34 23.22 18.77
N LEU A 344 16.91 22.06 18.23
CA LEU A 344 17.24 20.72 18.72
C LEU A 344 18.35 20.02 17.91
N THR A 345 18.90 20.71 16.90
CA THR A 345 19.85 20.10 15.97
C THR A 345 21.27 20.24 16.48
N SER A 346 21.99 19.11 16.59
CA SER A 346 23.38 19.11 17.02
C SER A 346 24.26 19.94 16.07
N ASN A 347 25.26 20.65 16.62
CA ASN A 347 26.20 21.47 15.83
C ASN A 347 26.78 20.71 14.63
N ASN A 348 27.03 19.39 14.76
CA ASN A 348 27.55 18.57 13.67
C ASN A 348 26.58 18.46 12.48
N ARG A 349 25.27 18.42 12.71
CA ARG A 349 24.27 18.39 11.64
C ARG A 349 24.21 19.73 10.92
N LEU A 350 24.20 20.84 11.67
CA LEU A 350 24.25 22.20 11.12
C LEU A 350 25.48 22.38 10.22
N LYS A 351 26.68 22.00 10.69
CA LYS A 351 27.91 22.05 9.90
C LYS A 351 27.82 21.29 8.59
N ARG A 352 27.23 20.08 8.60
CA ARG A 352 27.06 19.26 7.39
C ARG A 352 26.16 19.93 6.37
N VAL A 353 25.02 20.47 6.80
CA VAL A 353 24.08 21.16 5.92
C VAL A 353 24.67 22.46 5.36
N VAL A 354 25.34 23.27 6.20
CA VAL A 354 26.00 24.51 5.76
C VAL A 354 27.10 24.21 4.74
N LYS A 355 27.95 23.19 5.00
CA LYS A 355 28.98 22.76 4.05
C LYS A 355 28.37 22.30 2.72
N MET A 356 27.29 21.52 2.77
CA MET A 356 26.59 21.06 1.56
C MET A 356 26.03 22.24 0.76
N LEU A 357 25.42 23.23 1.43
CA LEU A 357 24.91 24.43 0.77
C LEU A 357 26.03 25.30 0.20
N HIS A 358 27.18 25.42 0.87
CA HIS A 358 28.33 26.12 0.30
C HIS A 358 28.84 25.46 -0.98
N LEU A 359 28.87 24.13 -1.05
CA LEU A 359 29.21 23.41 -2.28
C LEU A 359 28.18 23.67 -3.37
N PHE A 360 26.88 23.71 -3.01
CA PHE A 360 25.83 24.07 -3.96
C PHE A 360 25.96 25.51 -4.46
N LEU A 361 26.29 26.47 -3.59
CA LEU A 361 26.55 27.86 -3.97
C LEU A 361 27.69 27.99 -4.99
N LEU A 362 28.76 27.21 -4.82
CA LEU A 362 29.88 27.17 -5.77
C LEU A 362 29.48 26.59 -7.13
N GLU A 363 28.54 25.63 -7.14
CA GLU A 363 28.04 24.99 -8.37
C GLU A 363 27.08 25.91 -9.14
N VAL A 364 26.26 26.71 -8.46
CA VAL A 364 25.29 27.61 -9.11
C VAL A 364 25.89 28.99 -9.44
N ALA A 365 26.97 29.40 -8.79
CA ALA A 365 27.60 30.71 -9.01
C ALA A 365 28.00 31.00 -10.47
N PRO A 366 28.48 30.03 -11.27
CA PRO A 366 28.81 30.27 -12.68
C PRO A 366 27.60 30.34 -13.63
N ASP A 367 26.35 30.15 -13.15
CA ASP A 367 25.17 30.14 -14.01
C ASP A 367 24.78 31.58 -14.43
N PRO A 368 24.90 31.95 -15.72
CA PRO A 368 24.59 33.31 -16.19
C PRO A 368 23.10 33.66 -16.11
N HIS A 369 22.23 32.66 -15.92
CA HIS A 369 20.79 32.85 -15.81
C HIS A 369 20.30 32.94 -14.35
N LEU A 370 21.19 32.77 -13.37
CA LEU A 370 20.85 32.91 -11.96
C LEU A 370 20.70 34.38 -11.56
N LYS A 371 19.52 34.78 -11.08
CA LYS A 371 19.28 36.17 -10.71
C LYS A 371 19.99 36.56 -9.42
N PRO A 372 20.41 37.83 -9.26
CA PRO A 372 21.03 38.31 -8.03
C PRO A 372 20.16 38.08 -6.78
N CYS A 373 18.84 38.24 -6.90
CA CYS A 373 17.90 38.02 -5.79
C CYS A 373 17.83 36.54 -5.35
N GLU A 374 17.96 35.61 -6.29
CA GLU A 374 17.94 34.16 -6.00
C GLU A 374 19.26 33.74 -5.33
N PHE A 375 20.39 34.27 -5.81
CA PHE A 375 21.71 34.09 -5.18
C PHE A 375 21.78 34.69 -3.78
N GLU A 376 21.28 35.91 -3.58
CA GLU A 376 21.18 36.55 -2.25
C GLU A 376 20.33 35.72 -1.30
N ALA A 377 19.19 35.19 -1.76
CA ALA A 377 18.32 34.36 -0.95
C ALA A 377 19.02 33.08 -0.47
N LEU A 378 19.83 32.43 -1.33
CA LEU A 378 20.61 31.24 -0.97
C LEU A 378 21.66 31.54 0.10
N ILE A 379 22.29 32.71 0.04
CA ILE A 379 23.24 33.13 1.07
C ILE A 379 22.50 33.35 2.39
N ARG A 380 21.37 34.07 2.34
CA ARG A 380 20.62 34.53 3.51
C ARG A 380 19.87 33.42 4.25
N VAL A 381 19.60 32.28 3.61
CA VAL A 381 18.89 31.16 4.24
C VAL A 381 19.67 30.55 5.42
N VAL A 382 21.00 30.70 5.45
CA VAL A 382 21.84 30.24 6.56
C VAL A 382 21.90 31.33 7.65
N PRO A 383 21.53 31.01 8.90
CA PRO A 383 21.72 31.93 10.02
C PRO A 383 23.20 32.21 10.29
N ASP A 384 23.55 33.45 10.65
CA ASP A 384 24.93 33.84 10.97
C ASP A 384 25.54 32.99 12.09
N ALA A 385 24.72 32.58 13.06
CA ALA A 385 25.13 31.70 14.16
C ALA A 385 25.55 30.29 13.73
N ALA A 386 25.15 29.84 12.53
CA ALA A 386 25.50 28.54 11.99
C ALA A 386 26.77 28.58 11.11
N ARG A 387 27.29 29.77 10.78
CA ARG A 387 28.50 29.92 9.95
C ARG A 387 29.75 29.87 10.81
N GLU A 388 30.58 28.85 10.58
CA GLU A 388 31.90 28.74 11.23
C GLU A 388 32.99 29.47 10.44
N SER A 389 32.82 29.57 9.11
CA SER A 389 33.73 30.26 8.21
C SER A 389 32.96 30.88 7.05
N HIS A 390 33.50 31.98 6.51
CA HIS A 390 32.91 32.70 5.38
C HIS A 390 33.73 32.49 4.09
N ASP A 391 34.84 31.75 4.14
CA ASP A 391 35.77 31.62 3.02
C ASP A 391 35.10 31.05 1.77
N GLN A 392 34.34 29.96 1.91
CA GLN A 392 33.62 29.34 0.79
C GLN A 392 32.52 30.26 0.21
N LEU A 393 31.91 31.09 1.06
CA LEU A 393 30.93 32.07 0.65
C LEU A 393 31.60 33.18 -0.18
N TYR A 394 32.73 33.71 0.27
CA TYR A 394 33.47 34.72 -0.49
C TYR A 394 33.96 34.20 -1.83
N ILE A 395 34.39 32.94 -1.91
CA ILE A 395 34.76 32.30 -3.18
C ILE A 395 33.54 32.23 -4.11
N ALA A 396 32.38 31.77 -3.63
CA ALA A 396 31.17 31.72 -4.44
C ALA A 396 30.73 33.11 -4.92
N MET A 397 30.85 34.14 -4.09
CA MET A 397 30.56 35.53 -4.48
C MET A 397 31.54 36.06 -5.54
N ASP A 398 32.83 35.77 -5.38
CA ASP A 398 33.86 36.16 -6.36
C ASP A 398 33.62 35.50 -7.72
N ILE A 399 33.19 34.24 -7.75
CA ILE A 399 32.80 33.55 -8.98
C ILE A 399 31.54 34.20 -9.59
N TYR A 400 30.50 34.40 -8.79
CA TYR A 400 29.23 34.97 -9.27
C TYR A 400 29.35 36.41 -9.81
N LEU A 401 30.27 37.21 -9.27
CA LEU A 401 30.50 38.59 -9.73
C LEU A 401 31.40 38.69 -10.97
N LYS A 402 32.10 37.60 -11.33
CA LYS A 402 33.01 37.56 -12.48
C LYS A 402 32.35 37.13 -13.77
N GLU A 403 31.28 36.33 -13.66
CA GLU A 403 30.36 35.98 -14.75
C GLU A 403 29.26 37.04 -14.87
#